data_AF-A0A9D9PXP3-F1
#
_entry.id   AF-A0A9D9PXP3-F1
#
_cell.length_a   1.000
_cell.length_b   1.000
_cell.length_c   1.000
_cell.angle_alpha   90.00
_cell.angle_beta   90.00
_cell.angle_gamma   90.00
#
_symmetry.space_group_name_H-M   'P 1'
#
loop_
_entity.id
_entity.type
_entity.pdbx_description
1 polymer ?
#
loop_
_entity_poly.entity_id
_entity_poly.type
_entity_poly.pdbx_seq_one_letter_code
_entity_poly.pdbx_strand_id
1 'polypeptide(L)'
;MPVQSDNLQELLGLLDRLTDLNPEQSYEERRHLLELADQVGEGGFEPVADRVRRLIELYLASPVKRLGRVIMAEYFQELARGAKLLAEAGEIAPQKQIPETASHSLSTALIPKTNDVFSCLDRCKLLNRCSIPQPLTKAADAYRRRLEVVSTVLEIGFQVLWRVSPERCQQWLLAYLDEHDGNLDPDILRDMLSVALGKPQVNRQLLAWAERWGADESLWEYWPYLLSYADRLLCRQALQQWRRGVKPRGHLQAHLLLLTERLGFSDDSLLEWETEALEEIGDGVQRFMSLSAETLEGINLSKEDEAWRQAALFSELHRLEALFRPVLLSADQILRLPDGATKLAMAFLGLTGAGLENWEERVQKMSERIIKMAFLRDLKEHRSPVETIRRMTFGDSQAFNAICAELDLLTEQFDSLQQRDKVVKVLAIYYASYRRADILSSEVSRRYRNLRRVLHEDYWLNILDKPQHDALTASGMLKDLNSLAAAARQFLDRRRSQEATLEEMLASEMEFTRFVRQKRLKIIHSLLE
;
A
#
# COMPACT_ATOMS: atom_id res chain seq x y z
N MET A 1 15.58 -25.77 -46.38
CA MET A 1 15.24 -24.83 -45.29
C MET A 1 14.93 -23.40 -45.83
N PRO A 2 13.91 -23.20 -46.69
CA PRO A 2 13.52 -21.85 -47.14
C PRO A 2 12.50 -21.14 -46.20
N VAL A 3 11.70 -21.89 -45.44
CA VAL A 3 10.53 -21.36 -44.69
C VAL A 3 10.91 -20.39 -43.55
N GLN A 4 12.06 -20.56 -42.90
CA GLN A 4 12.50 -19.65 -41.82
C GLN A 4 12.92 -18.26 -42.31
N SER A 5 13.41 -18.16 -43.56
CA SER A 5 13.83 -16.88 -44.14
C SER A 5 12.62 -16.02 -44.53
N ASP A 6 11.57 -16.64 -45.08
CA ASP A 6 10.37 -15.93 -45.51
C ASP A 6 9.56 -15.41 -44.32
N ASN A 7 9.41 -16.23 -43.28
CA ASN A 7 8.73 -15.84 -42.03
C ASN A 7 9.46 -14.69 -41.30
N LEU A 8 10.80 -14.69 -41.32
CA LEU A 8 11.60 -13.60 -40.76
C LEU A 8 11.38 -12.29 -41.54
N GLN A 9 11.36 -12.33 -42.87
CA GLN A 9 11.10 -11.14 -43.68
C GLN A 9 9.70 -10.58 -43.44
N GLU A 10 8.68 -11.45 -43.33
CA GLU A 10 7.32 -11.03 -43.02
C GLU A 10 7.23 -10.40 -41.63
N LEU A 11 7.83 -11.02 -40.60
CA LEU A 11 7.88 -10.48 -39.24
C LEU A 11 8.53 -9.09 -39.21
N LEU A 12 9.67 -8.92 -39.88
CA LEU A 12 10.37 -7.64 -39.96
C LEU A 12 9.52 -6.58 -40.68
N GLY A 13 8.82 -6.96 -41.75
CA GLY A 13 7.89 -6.07 -42.45
C GLY A 13 6.72 -5.61 -41.58
N LEU A 14 6.17 -6.49 -40.73
CA LEU A 14 5.13 -6.12 -39.77
C LEU A 14 5.66 -5.24 -38.63
N LEU A 15 6.87 -5.49 -38.14
CA LEU A 15 7.55 -4.63 -37.16
C LEU A 15 7.85 -3.24 -37.75
N ASP A 16 8.21 -3.16 -39.03
CA ASP A 16 8.44 -1.89 -39.71
C ASP A 16 7.15 -1.03 -39.77
N ARG A 17 5.95 -1.63 -39.77
CA ARG A 17 4.70 -0.87 -39.64
C ARG A 17 4.54 -0.20 -38.26
N LEU A 18 5.14 -0.76 -37.20
CA LEU A 18 5.10 -0.15 -35.87
C LEU A 18 5.85 1.19 -35.81
N THR A 19 6.73 1.48 -36.78
CA THR A 19 7.50 2.72 -36.84
C THR A 19 6.66 3.98 -37.01
N ASP A 20 5.39 3.84 -37.43
CA ASP A 20 4.41 4.93 -37.47
C ASP A 20 3.96 5.38 -36.05
N LEU A 21 4.35 4.65 -35.00
CA LEU A 21 4.06 4.89 -33.57
C LEU A 21 2.57 4.87 -33.17
N ASN A 22 1.65 4.96 -34.13
CA ASN A 22 0.21 4.80 -33.96
C ASN A 22 -0.42 3.99 -35.13
N PRO A 23 0.03 2.75 -35.38
CA PRO A 23 -0.49 1.96 -36.48
C PRO A 23 -1.90 1.48 -36.15
N GLU A 24 -2.81 1.58 -37.13
CA GLU A 24 -4.09 0.87 -37.07
C GLU A 24 -3.83 -0.63 -37.20
N GLN A 25 -3.72 -1.32 -36.07
CA GLN A 25 -3.52 -2.77 -36.03
C GLN A 25 -4.73 -3.48 -35.45
N SER A 26 -5.24 -4.47 -36.18
CA SER A 26 -6.29 -5.35 -35.67
C SER A 26 -5.74 -6.33 -34.63
N TYR A 27 -6.63 -6.90 -33.82
CA TYR A 27 -6.27 -7.98 -32.89
C TYR A 27 -5.66 -9.20 -33.61
N GLU A 28 -6.16 -9.51 -34.81
CA GLU A 28 -5.68 -10.63 -35.63
C GLU A 28 -4.26 -10.38 -36.13
N GLU A 29 -3.95 -9.16 -36.57
CA GLU A 29 -2.60 -8.80 -37.01
C GLU A 29 -1.58 -8.88 -35.87
N ARG A 30 -1.94 -8.43 -34.66
CA ARG A 30 -1.08 -8.56 -33.49
C ARG A 30 -0.82 -10.02 -33.13
N ARG A 31 -1.87 -10.85 -33.20
CA ARG A 31 -1.75 -12.29 -32.94
C ARG A 31 -0.85 -12.96 -33.97
N HIS A 32 -1.05 -12.68 -35.26
CA HIS A 32 -0.23 -13.19 -36.36
C HIS A 32 1.25 -12.79 -36.18
N LEU A 33 1.52 -11.54 -35.81
CA LEU A 33 2.86 -11.04 -35.52
C LEU A 33 3.55 -11.82 -34.37
N LEU A 34 2.82 -12.16 -33.31
CA LEU A 34 3.37 -12.98 -32.21
C LEU A 34 3.56 -14.45 -32.60
N GLU A 35 2.67 -15.00 -33.44
CA GLU A 35 2.79 -16.36 -33.98
C GLU A 35 4.01 -16.48 -34.92
N LEU A 36 4.26 -15.48 -35.76
CA LEU A 36 5.48 -15.41 -36.57
C LEU A 36 6.74 -15.32 -35.71
N ALA A 37 6.71 -14.56 -34.61
CA ALA A 37 7.82 -14.48 -33.66
C ALA A 37 8.19 -15.84 -33.06
N ASP A 38 7.18 -16.65 -32.69
CA ASP A 38 7.37 -18.02 -32.19
C ASP A 38 7.96 -18.95 -33.27
N GLN A 39 7.60 -18.76 -34.55
CA GLN A 39 8.08 -19.58 -35.67
C GLN A 39 9.51 -19.25 -36.13
N VAL A 40 9.90 -17.98 -36.05
CA VAL A 40 11.26 -17.52 -36.39
C VAL A 40 12.27 -18.07 -35.39
N GLY A 41 11.95 -18.01 -34.10
CA GLY A 41 12.80 -18.49 -33.03
C GLY A 41 14.17 -17.80 -32.95
N GLU A 42 15.06 -18.32 -32.11
CA GLU A 42 16.29 -17.64 -31.71
C GLU A 42 17.21 -17.17 -32.87
N GLY A 43 17.19 -17.87 -34.01
CA GLY A 43 18.01 -17.52 -35.19
C GLY A 43 17.69 -16.15 -35.80
N GLY A 44 16.49 -15.60 -35.56
CA GLY A 44 16.08 -14.28 -36.03
C GLY A 44 16.20 -13.16 -34.99
N PHE A 45 16.81 -13.40 -33.82
CA PHE A 45 16.80 -12.45 -32.71
C PHE A 45 17.47 -11.11 -33.05
N GLU A 46 18.68 -11.12 -33.63
CA GLU A 46 19.43 -9.87 -33.89
C GLU A 46 18.70 -8.91 -34.84
N PRO A 47 18.20 -9.35 -36.02
CA PRO A 47 17.41 -8.48 -36.89
C PRO A 47 16.16 -7.88 -36.21
N VAL A 48 15.49 -8.66 -35.36
CA VAL A 48 14.31 -8.20 -34.61
C VAL A 48 14.70 -7.18 -33.54
N ALA A 49 15.79 -7.43 -32.81
CA ALA A 49 16.33 -6.53 -31.79
C ALA A 49 16.72 -5.17 -32.38
N ASP A 50 17.33 -5.15 -33.57
CA ASP A 50 17.65 -3.91 -34.27
C ASP A 50 16.39 -3.11 -34.66
N ARG A 51 15.31 -3.79 -35.08
CA ARG A 51 14.03 -3.13 -35.36
C ARG A 51 13.38 -2.54 -34.11
N VAL A 52 13.42 -3.26 -32.99
CA VAL A 52 12.89 -2.75 -31.71
C VAL A 52 13.74 -1.58 -31.20
N ARG A 53 15.08 -1.63 -31.33
CA ARG A 53 15.96 -0.49 -31.00
C ARG A 53 15.61 0.74 -31.82
N ARG A 54 15.44 0.59 -33.13
CA ARG A 54 15.00 1.68 -34.03
C ARG A 54 13.63 2.24 -33.63
N LEU A 55 12.70 1.37 -33.23
CA LEU A 55 11.37 1.78 -32.78
C LEU A 55 11.46 2.63 -31.50
N ILE A 56 12.32 2.25 -30.54
CA ILE A 56 12.60 3.03 -29.33
C ILE A 56 13.16 4.40 -29.68
N GLU A 57 14.15 4.47 -30.58
CA GLU A 57 14.76 5.74 -31.00
C GLU A 57 13.73 6.69 -31.62
N LEU A 58 12.87 6.18 -32.51
CA LEU A 58 11.78 6.94 -33.12
C LEU A 58 10.78 7.42 -32.07
N TYR A 59 10.43 6.56 -31.11
CA TYR A 59 9.53 6.90 -30.02
C TYR A 59 10.08 8.03 -29.14
N LEU A 60 11.36 7.93 -28.73
CA LEU A 60 12.05 8.95 -27.94
C LEU A 60 12.21 10.26 -28.71
N ALA A 61 12.33 10.20 -30.04
CA ALA A 61 12.40 11.36 -30.91
C ALA A 61 11.03 11.99 -31.21
N SER A 62 9.92 11.38 -30.80
CA SER A 62 8.56 11.86 -31.11
C SER A 62 8.25 13.24 -30.52
N PRO A 63 7.34 14.03 -31.14
CA PRO A 63 6.96 15.34 -30.63
C PRO A 63 6.44 15.30 -29.19
N VAL A 64 5.68 14.26 -28.84
CA VAL A 64 5.10 14.08 -27.50
C VAL A 64 6.18 13.95 -26.44
N LYS A 65 7.23 13.17 -26.71
CA LYS A 65 8.36 13.02 -25.79
C LYS A 65 9.20 14.28 -25.65
N ARG A 66 9.44 14.98 -26.77
CA ARG A 66 10.15 16.26 -26.74
C ARG A 66 9.41 17.30 -25.90
N LEU A 67 8.11 17.48 -26.13
CA LEU A 67 7.28 18.41 -25.37
C LEU A 67 7.18 18.02 -23.89
N GLY A 68 6.98 16.74 -23.60
CA GLY A 68 6.92 16.22 -22.24
C GLY A 68 8.18 16.51 -21.43
N ARG A 69 9.37 16.34 -22.02
CA ARG A 69 10.64 16.69 -21.36
C ARG A 69 10.73 18.17 -21.01
N VAL A 70 10.30 19.05 -21.92
CA VAL A 70 10.30 20.51 -21.69
C VAL A 70 9.34 20.87 -20.55
N ILE A 71 8.09 20.39 -20.62
CA ILE A 71 7.06 20.64 -19.60
C ILE A 71 7.52 20.19 -18.22
N MET A 72 8.05 18.96 -18.11
CA MET A 72 8.52 18.44 -16.83
C MET A 72 9.72 19.25 -16.33
N ALA A 73 10.70 19.57 -17.19
CA ALA A 73 11.85 20.38 -16.79
C ALA A 73 11.43 21.75 -16.24
N GLU A 74 10.50 22.45 -16.91
CA GLU A 74 9.95 23.72 -16.42
C GLU A 74 9.22 23.56 -15.08
N TYR A 75 8.37 22.53 -14.96
CA TYR A 75 7.66 22.23 -13.72
C TYR A 75 8.61 22.02 -12.53
N PHE A 76 9.69 21.27 -12.74
CA PHE A 76 10.68 21.02 -11.70
C PHE A 76 11.55 22.24 -11.37
N GLN A 77 11.83 23.11 -12.35
CA GLN A 77 12.51 24.39 -12.10
C GLN A 77 11.67 25.29 -11.19
N GLU A 78 10.37 25.38 -11.41
CA GLU A 78 9.46 26.13 -10.55
C GLU A 78 9.36 25.53 -9.14
N LEU A 79 9.29 24.19 -9.03
CA LEU A 79 9.36 23.51 -7.73
C LEU A 79 10.66 23.81 -6.98
N ALA A 80 11.81 23.77 -7.66
CA ALA A 80 13.11 24.07 -7.05
C ALA A 80 13.20 25.53 -6.59
N ARG A 81 12.64 26.45 -7.37
CA ARG A 81 12.53 27.87 -7.00
C ARG A 81 11.63 28.05 -5.77
N GLY A 82 10.47 27.41 -5.73
CA GLY A 82 9.56 27.43 -4.59
C GLY A 82 10.23 26.87 -3.33
N ALA A 83 10.94 25.74 -3.45
CA ALA A 83 11.69 25.15 -2.35
C ALA A 83 12.75 26.10 -1.80
N LYS A 84 13.50 26.79 -2.67
CA LYS A 84 14.49 27.78 -2.24
C LYS A 84 13.85 28.93 -1.46
N LEU A 85 12.74 29.48 -1.93
CA LEU A 85 12.02 30.57 -1.27
C LEU A 85 11.47 30.14 0.11
N LEU A 86 10.90 28.94 0.20
CA LEU A 86 10.37 28.40 1.46
C LEU A 86 11.49 28.08 2.46
N ALA A 87 12.65 27.63 1.98
CA ALA A 87 13.82 27.42 2.82
C ALA A 87 14.39 28.75 3.33
N GLU A 88 14.45 29.79 2.49
CA GLU A 88 14.85 31.15 2.89
C GLU A 88 13.88 31.76 3.91
N ALA A 89 12.58 31.44 3.81
CA ALA A 89 11.56 31.83 4.78
C ALA A 89 11.59 31.01 6.09
N GLY A 90 12.40 29.94 6.17
CA GLY A 90 12.50 29.06 7.33
C GLY A 90 11.31 28.12 7.52
N GLU A 91 10.46 27.94 6.50
CA GLU A 91 9.25 27.10 6.59
C GLU A 91 9.55 25.61 6.37
N ILE A 92 10.59 25.32 5.59
CA ILE A 92 11.12 23.99 5.32
C ILE A 92 12.63 23.95 5.64
N ALA A 93 13.14 22.76 5.93
CA ALA A 93 14.57 22.59 6.13
C ALA A 93 15.36 22.92 4.83
N PRO A 94 16.55 23.54 4.94
CA PRO A 94 17.41 23.75 3.78
C PRO A 94 17.79 22.39 3.18
N GLN A 95 17.80 22.33 1.86
CA GLN A 95 18.13 21.14 1.09
C GLN A 95 19.53 20.66 1.50
N LYS A 96 19.65 19.43 2.01
CA LYS A 96 20.96 18.84 2.27
C LYS A 96 21.64 18.60 0.92
N GLN A 97 22.87 19.09 0.77
CA GLN A 97 23.65 18.77 -0.42
C GLN A 97 23.98 17.28 -0.39
N ILE A 98 23.44 16.54 -1.36
CA ILE A 98 23.85 15.16 -1.60
C ILE A 98 25.32 15.23 -2.08
N PRO A 99 26.26 14.48 -1.48
CA PRO A 99 27.60 14.35 -2.03
C PRO A 99 27.48 13.84 -3.47
N GLU A 100 28.22 14.40 -4.43
CA GLU A 100 28.19 13.98 -5.84
C GLU A 100 28.46 12.46 -6.05
N THR A 101 28.97 11.78 -5.02
CA THR A 101 29.28 10.35 -4.96
C THR A 101 28.15 9.47 -4.38
N ALA A 102 27.07 10.03 -3.84
CA ALA A 102 25.97 9.24 -3.28
C ALA A 102 25.00 8.85 -4.41
N SER A 103 25.11 7.58 -4.81
CA SER A 103 24.15 6.75 -5.57
C SER A 103 23.28 7.48 -6.60
N HIS A 104 23.58 7.23 -7.88
CA HIS A 104 22.74 7.56 -9.02
C HIS A 104 21.25 7.30 -8.71
N SER A 105 20.43 8.34 -8.61
CA SER A 105 18.97 8.19 -8.62
C SER A 105 18.59 7.56 -9.96
N LEU A 106 18.07 6.34 -9.90
CA LEU A 106 17.90 5.48 -11.06
C LEU A 106 16.64 5.90 -11.82
N SER A 107 16.85 6.72 -12.84
CA SER A 107 15.89 7.32 -13.79
C SER A 107 15.66 8.83 -13.60
N THR A 108 16.67 9.61 -14.01
CA THR A 108 16.62 11.08 -14.16
C THR A 108 16.06 11.56 -15.49
N ALA A 109 15.42 10.71 -16.30
CA ALA A 109 14.90 11.16 -17.59
C ALA A 109 13.91 12.33 -17.43
N LEU A 110 13.25 12.45 -16.27
CA LEU A 110 12.30 13.53 -16.00
C LEU A 110 12.27 14.05 -14.55
N ILE A 111 12.89 13.42 -13.55
CA ILE A 111 12.94 13.95 -12.17
C ILE A 111 14.36 14.43 -11.87
N PRO A 112 14.56 15.70 -11.49
CA PRO A 112 15.87 16.18 -11.07
C PRO A 112 16.30 15.50 -9.76
N LYS A 113 17.59 15.14 -9.70
CA LYS A 113 18.28 14.52 -8.55
C LYS A 113 18.14 15.27 -7.22
N THR A 114 17.70 16.53 -7.26
CA THR A 114 17.61 17.42 -6.11
C THR A 114 16.38 17.16 -5.23
N ASN A 115 15.36 16.43 -5.69
CA ASN A 115 14.11 16.27 -4.94
C ASN A 115 14.14 15.23 -3.81
N ASP A 116 15.17 14.38 -3.72
CA ASP A 116 15.27 13.29 -2.73
C ASP A 116 15.61 13.70 -1.29
N VAL A 117 15.54 14.99 -0.95
CA VAL A 117 16.12 15.50 0.31
C VAL A 117 15.11 16.10 1.28
N PHE A 118 13.85 16.24 0.88
CA PHE A 118 12.83 16.79 1.78
C PHE A 118 12.26 15.71 2.71
N SER A 119 12.01 16.08 3.96
CA SER A 119 11.17 15.25 4.83
C SER A 119 9.74 15.19 4.25
N CYS A 120 8.95 14.18 4.60
CA CYS A 120 7.56 14.08 4.13
C CYS A 120 6.75 15.34 4.48
N LEU A 121 7.01 15.95 5.64
CA LEU A 121 6.37 17.19 6.05
C LEU A 121 6.79 18.39 5.20
N ASP A 122 8.10 18.58 5.01
CA ASP A 122 8.62 19.66 4.16
C ASP A 122 8.11 19.53 2.72
N ARG A 123 7.96 18.28 2.27
CA ARG A 123 7.40 17.98 0.96
C ARG A 123 5.92 18.37 0.86
N CYS A 124 5.09 18.02 1.83
CA CYS A 124 3.68 18.45 1.87
C CYS A 124 3.57 19.98 1.90
N LYS A 125 4.40 20.66 2.70
CA LYS A 125 4.46 22.12 2.74
C LYS A 125 4.85 22.71 1.39
N LEU A 126 5.89 22.15 0.74
CA LEU A 126 6.33 22.59 -0.57
C LEU A 126 5.21 22.48 -1.61
N LEU A 127 4.54 21.33 -1.70
CA LEU A 127 3.46 21.13 -2.66
C LEU A 127 2.25 22.04 -2.39
N ASN A 128 1.93 22.30 -1.11
CA ASN A 128 0.80 23.14 -0.74
C ASN A 128 1.08 24.65 -0.96
N ARG A 129 2.32 25.09 -0.72
CA ARG A 129 2.69 26.51 -0.71
C ARG A 129 3.40 26.98 -1.98
N CYS A 130 3.89 26.07 -2.82
CA CYS A 130 4.56 26.43 -4.06
C CYS A 130 3.56 27.01 -5.07
N SER A 131 3.78 28.25 -5.50
CA SER A 131 2.95 28.94 -6.48
C SER A 131 3.34 28.57 -7.91
N ILE A 132 3.12 27.32 -8.31
CA ILE A 132 3.36 26.88 -9.70
C ILE A 132 2.22 27.39 -10.59
N PRO A 133 2.50 27.94 -11.78
CA PRO A 133 1.45 28.33 -12.72
C PRO A 133 0.50 27.17 -13.02
N GLN A 134 -0.80 27.37 -12.82
CA GLN A 134 -1.83 26.32 -13.02
C GLN A 134 -1.77 25.65 -14.41
N PRO A 135 -1.51 26.36 -15.53
CA PRO A 135 -1.34 25.71 -16.84
C PRO A 135 -0.18 24.71 -16.87
N LEU A 136 0.92 25.02 -16.20
CA LEU A 136 2.10 24.16 -16.13
C LEU A 136 1.82 22.91 -15.28
N THR A 137 1.17 23.07 -14.12
CA THR A 137 0.72 21.93 -13.30
C THR A 137 -0.19 20.99 -14.08
N LYS A 138 -1.20 21.54 -14.78
CA LYS A 138 -2.12 20.74 -15.62
C LYS A 138 -1.38 20.03 -16.76
N ALA A 139 -0.41 20.68 -17.39
CA ALA A 139 0.38 20.09 -18.47
C ALA A 139 1.27 18.95 -17.95
N ALA A 140 1.94 19.13 -16.81
CA ALA A 140 2.73 18.10 -16.15
C ALA A 140 1.84 16.91 -15.74
N ASP A 141 0.69 17.17 -15.12
CA ASP A 141 -0.28 16.13 -14.75
C ASP A 141 -0.80 15.35 -15.95
N ALA A 142 -1.15 16.05 -17.04
CA ALA A 142 -1.60 15.41 -18.27
C ALA A 142 -0.51 14.52 -18.88
N TYR A 143 0.75 14.98 -18.87
CA TYR A 143 1.88 14.18 -19.35
C TYR A 143 2.14 12.95 -18.46
N ARG A 144 2.05 13.09 -17.13
CA ARG A 144 2.15 11.95 -16.20
C ARG A 144 1.01 10.95 -16.42
N ARG A 145 -0.23 11.43 -16.54
CA ARG A 145 -1.42 10.60 -16.76
C ARG A 145 -1.40 9.89 -18.12
N ARG A 146 -0.66 10.41 -19.10
CA ARG A 146 -0.46 9.70 -20.38
C ARG A 146 0.18 8.33 -20.18
N LEU A 147 1.10 8.17 -19.24
CA LEU A 147 1.72 6.89 -18.89
C LEU A 147 0.69 5.85 -18.43
N GLU A 148 -0.42 6.29 -17.82
CA GLU A 148 -1.51 5.42 -17.36
C GLU A 148 -2.46 5.03 -18.51
N VAL A 149 -2.79 6.00 -19.37
CA VAL A 149 -3.92 5.86 -20.30
C VAL A 149 -3.50 5.43 -21.71
N VAL A 150 -2.25 5.68 -22.12
CA VAL A 150 -1.81 5.47 -23.50
C VAL A 150 -0.88 4.27 -23.60
N SER A 151 -1.37 3.17 -24.16
CA SER A 151 -0.54 2.05 -24.59
C SER A 151 0.41 2.47 -25.71
N THR A 152 1.64 2.00 -25.71
CA THR A 152 2.58 2.25 -26.81
C THR A 152 2.83 0.99 -27.63
N VAL A 153 3.32 1.17 -28.85
CA VAL A 153 3.76 0.08 -29.72
C VAL A 153 5.03 -0.64 -29.22
N LEU A 154 5.74 -0.07 -28.24
CA LEU A 154 6.97 -0.65 -27.69
C LEU A 154 6.68 -1.96 -26.94
N GLU A 155 5.55 -2.04 -26.23
CA GLU A 155 5.12 -3.28 -25.58
C GLU A 155 5.03 -4.43 -26.58
N ILE A 156 4.48 -4.19 -27.78
CA ILE A 156 4.40 -5.20 -28.85
C ILE A 156 5.81 -5.62 -29.28
N GLY A 157 6.72 -4.66 -29.48
CA GLY A 157 8.12 -4.93 -29.81
C GLY A 157 8.82 -5.81 -28.76
N PHE A 158 8.64 -5.50 -27.47
CA PHE A 158 9.19 -6.31 -26.39
C PHE A 158 8.55 -7.70 -26.29
N GLN A 159 7.24 -7.82 -26.54
CA GLN A 159 6.56 -9.12 -26.60
C GLN A 159 7.15 -9.99 -27.72
N VAL A 160 7.41 -9.42 -28.89
CA VAL A 160 8.07 -10.12 -30.01
C VAL A 160 9.46 -10.59 -29.61
N LEU A 161 10.31 -9.71 -29.06
CA LEU A 161 11.66 -10.11 -28.62
C LEU A 161 11.62 -11.27 -27.64
N TRP A 162 10.70 -11.20 -26.67
CA TRP A 162 10.55 -12.26 -25.69
C TRP A 162 10.10 -13.59 -26.31
N ARG A 163 9.23 -13.55 -27.32
CA ARG A 163 8.73 -14.74 -28.05
C ARG A 163 9.82 -15.39 -28.89
N VAL A 164 10.64 -14.57 -29.57
CA VAL A 164 11.76 -15.05 -30.38
C VAL A 164 12.83 -15.75 -29.53
N SER A 165 13.24 -15.14 -28.42
CA SER A 165 14.14 -15.77 -27.43
C SER A 165 14.02 -15.11 -26.06
N PRO A 166 13.43 -15.79 -25.06
CA PRO A 166 13.29 -15.25 -23.70
C PRO A 166 14.62 -14.91 -23.01
N GLU A 167 15.67 -15.72 -23.24
CA GLU A 167 16.97 -15.56 -22.59
C GLU A 167 17.73 -14.37 -23.18
N ARG A 168 17.82 -14.29 -24.51
CA ARG A 168 18.47 -13.17 -25.20
C ARG A 168 17.70 -11.87 -25.03
N CYS A 169 16.37 -11.92 -24.97
CA CYS A 169 15.54 -10.75 -24.66
C CYS A 169 15.91 -10.17 -23.29
N GLN A 170 16.00 -11.00 -22.25
CA GLN A 170 16.39 -10.54 -20.92
C GLN A 170 17.80 -9.95 -20.89
N GLN A 171 18.77 -10.55 -21.58
CA GLN A 171 20.12 -10.00 -21.69
C GLN A 171 20.13 -8.65 -22.43
N TRP A 172 19.38 -8.54 -23.51
CA TRP A 172 19.25 -7.30 -24.28
C TRP A 172 18.59 -6.19 -23.45
N LEU A 173 17.53 -6.52 -22.69
CA LEU A 173 16.88 -5.58 -21.78
C LEU A 173 17.83 -5.11 -20.68
N LEU A 174 18.62 -6.01 -20.09
CA LEU A 174 19.62 -5.64 -19.08
C LEU A 174 20.71 -4.74 -19.66
N ALA A 175 21.23 -5.06 -20.84
CA ALA A 175 22.20 -4.20 -21.53
C ALA A 175 21.63 -2.80 -21.82
N TYR A 176 20.36 -2.72 -22.23
CA TYR A 176 19.66 -1.45 -22.42
C TYR A 176 19.53 -0.66 -21.10
N LEU A 177 19.18 -1.33 -20.00
CA LEU A 177 19.07 -0.69 -18.68
C LEU A 177 20.42 -0.14 -18.20
N ASP A 178 21.49 -0.91 -18.37
CA ASP A 178 22.85 -0.52 -17.96
C ASP A 178 23.39 0.63 -18.83
N GLU A 179 23.18 0.59 -20.15
CA GLU A 179 23.61 1.65 -21.09
C GLU A 179 22.90 2.99 -20.80
N HIS A 180 21.65 2.92 -20.37
CA HIS A 180 20.82 4.09 -20.12
C HIS A 180 20.61 4.37 -18.63
N ASP A 181 21.47 3.86 -17.75
CA ASP A 181 21.36 4.13 -16.31
C ASP A 181 21.30 5.64 -16.04
N GLY A 182 20.31 6.04 -15.24
CA GLY A 182 20.00 7.43 -14.96
C GLY A 182 19.21 8.14 -16.07
N ASN A 183 19.01 7.61 -17.27
CA ASN A 183 18.27 8.29 -18.35
C ASN A 183 17.16 7.42 -18.98
N LEU A 184 16.51 6.60 -18.14
CA LEU A 184 15.48 5.67 -18.57
C LEU A 184 14.11 6.36 -18.74
N ASP A 185 13.48 6.20 -19.90
CA ASP A 185 12.16 6.78 -20.13
C ASP A 185 11.05 5.97 -19.43
N PRO A 186 10.10 6.62 -18.71
CA PRO A 186 9.05 5.90 -17.97
C PRO A 186 8.13 5.02 -18.81
N ASP A 187 7.81 5.39 -20.06
CA ASP A 187 6.94 4.57 -20.90
C ASP A 187 7.66 3.30 -21.35
N ILE A 188 8.96 3.40 -21.65
CA ILE A 188 9.79 2.25 -22.01
C ILE A 188 9.85 1.28 -20.82
N LEU A 189 10.16 1.79 -19.63
CA LEU A 189 10.21 0.95 -18.42
C LEU A 189 8.86 0.30 -18.11
N ARG A 190 7.75 1.03 -18.24
CA ARG A 190 6.41 0.48 -18.06
C ARG A 190 6.17 -0.69 -19.01
N ASP A 191 6.49 -0.52 -20.29
CA ASP A 191 6.25 -1.55 -21.31
C ASP A 191 7.16 -2.77 -21.13
N MET A 192 8.43 -2.55 -20.76
CA MET A 192 9.35 -3.63 -20.38
C MET A 192 8.83 -4.43 -19.18
N LEU A 193 8.38 -3.74 -18.12
CA LEU A 193 7.83 -4.36 -16.92
C LEU A 193 6.49 -5.05 -17.19
N SER A 194 5.63 -4.49 -18.04
CA SER A 194 4.37 -5.11 -18.47
C SER A 194 4.63 -6.47 -19.12
N VAL A 195 5.58 -6.52 -20.05
CA VAL A 195 5.96 -7.78 -20.71
C VAL A 195 6.56 -8.77 -19.72
N ALA A 196 7.45 -8.34 -18.83
CA ALA A 196 8.07 -9.20 -17.82
C ALA A 196 7.06 -9.76 -16.80
N LEU A 197 6.06 -8.97 -16.41
CA LEU A 197 5.02 -9.35 -15.45
C LEU A 197 4.20 -10.56 -15.91
N GLY A 198 4.00 -10.70 -17.22
CA GLY A 198 3.30 -11.84 -17.81
C GLY A 198 4.11 -13.14 -17.84
N LYS A 199 5.35 -13.16 -17.34
CA LYS A 199 6.29 -14.28 -17.52
C LYS A 199 6.50 -15.05 -16.22
N PRO A 200 6.63 -16.38 -16.29
CA PRO A 200 6.79 -17.23 -15.10
C PRO A 200 8.17 -17.12 -14.48
N GLN A 201 9.21 -16.81 -15.25
CA GLN A 201 10.58 -16.69 -14.78
C GLN A 201 11.19 -15.40 -15.34
N VAL A 202 11.79 -14.63 -14.45
CA VAL A 202 12.48 -13.38 -14.75
C VAL A 202 13.83 -13.40 -14.05
N ASN A 203 14.88 -12.98 -14.75
CA ASN A 203 16.25 -12.95 -14.27
C ASN A 203 16.37 -12.08 -13.01
N ARG A 204 17.12 -12.57 -12.01
CA ARG A 204 17.42 -11.88 -10.76
C ARG A 204 17.93 -10.44 -10.95
N GLN A 205 18.76 -10.22 -11.97
CA GLN A 205 19.28 -8.88 -12.28
C GLN A 205 18.17 -7.90 -12.70
N LEU A 206 17.18 -8.37 -13.46
CA LEU A 206 16.02 -7.53 -13.83
C LEU A 206 15.13 -7.26 -12.61
N LEU A 207 14.99 -8.24 -11.71
CA LEU A 207 14.30 -8.04 -10.43
C LEU A 207 15.06 -7.06 -9.51
N ALA A 208 16.39 -7.07 -9.54
CA ALA A 208 17.20 -6.11 -8.79
C ALA A 208 16.98 -4.67 -9.30
N TRP A 209 16.81 -4.49 -10.61
CA TRP A 209 16.38 -3.21 -11.18
C TRP A 209 14.99 -2.78 -10.68
N ALA A 210 14.01 -3.70 -10.66
CA ALA A 210 12.69 -3.42 -10.10
C ALA A 210 12.73 -3.10 -8.59
N GLU A 211 13.57 -3.78 -7.81
CA GLU A 211 13.80 -3.48 -6.37
C GLU A 211 14.37 -2.08 -6.19
N ARG A 212 15.35 -1.69 -7.01
CA ARG A 212 15.93 -0.34 -6.99
C ARG A 212 14.88 0.73 -7.26
N TRP A 213 14.04 0.55 -8.28
CA TRP A 213 12.96 1.49 -8.58
C TRP A 213 11.91 1.53 -7.46
N GLY A 214 11.54 0.37 -6.90
CA GLY A 214 10.59 0.30 -5.79
C GLY A 214 11.06 1.00 -4.52
N ALA A 215 12.39 1.13 -4.34
CA ALA A 215 13.02 1.84 -3.23
C ALA A 215 13.20 3.35 -3.47
N ASP A 216 13.05 3.82 -4.71
CA ASP A 216 13.20 5.23 -5.08
C ASP A 216 11.92 6.02 -4.77
N GLU A 217 12.03 6.97 -3.83
CA GLU A 217 10.90 7.77 -3.36
C GLU A 217 10.45 8.82 -4.37
N SER A 218 11.39 9.38 -5.13
CA SER A 218 11.09 10.30 -6.22
C SER A 218 10.25 9.61 -7.30
N LEU A 219 10.63 8.39 -7.70
CA LEU A 219 9.83 7.62 -8.66
C LEU A 219 8.43 7.33 -8.14
N TRP A 220 8.27 7.07 -6.84
CA TRP A 220 6.95 6.80 -6.26
C TRP A 220 6.03 8.01 -6.34
N GLU A 221 6.55 9.20 -6.07
CA GLU A 221 5.77 10.42 -6.10
C GLU A 221 5.37 10.82 -7.52
N TYR A 222 6.31 10.75 -8.46
CA TYR A 222 6.14 11.31 -9.80
C TYR A 222 5.66 10.29 -10.84
N TRP A 223 6.00 9.01 -10.65
CA TRP A 223 5.62 7.91 -11.55
C TRP A 223 5.00 6.73 -10.78
N PRO A 224 3.96 6.95 -9.93
CA PRO A 224 3.35 5.89 -9.12
C PRO A 224 2.82 4.73 -9.98
N TYR A 225 2.34 5.03 -11.19
CA TYR A 225 1.86 4.01 -12.12
C TYR A 225 2.98 3.12 -12.65
N LEU A 226 4.17 3.66 -12.97
CA LEU A 226 5.33 2.84 -13.33
C LEU A 226 5.71 1.90 -12.19
N LEU A 227 5.80 2.43 -10.97
CA LEU A 227 6.14 1.63 -9.79
C LEU A 227 5.10 0.55 -9.51
N SER A 228 3.84 0.74 -9.92
CA SER A 228 2.83 -0.29 -9.78
C SER A 228 3.17 -1.58 -10.54
N TYR A 229 3.76 -1.47 -11.73
CA TYR A 229 4.23 -2.63 -12.49
C TYR A 229 5.45 -3.30 -11.86
N ALA A 230 6.41 -2.50 -11.37
CA ALA A 230 7.57 -3.02 -10.65
C ALA A 230 7.13 -3.77 -9.38
N ASP A 231 6.25 -3.16 -8.59
CA ASP A 231 5.70 -3.76 -7.37
C ASP A 231 4.92 -5.04 -7.67
N ARG A 232 4.07 -5.06 -8.71
CA ARG A 232 3.34 -6.26 -9.12
C ARG A 232 4.28 -7.37 -9.58
N LEU A 233 5.33 -7.03 -10.33
CA LEU A 233 6.34 -7.99 -10.78
C LEU A 233 7.06 -8.62 -9.58
N LEU A 234 7.54 -7.79 -8.65
CA LEU A 234 8.20 -8.24 -7.44
C LEU A 234 7.28 -9.07 -6.55
N CYS A 235 6.03 -8.63 -6.35
CA CYS A 235 5.02 -9.36 -5.57
C CYS A 235 4.80 -10.76 -6.16
N ARG A 236 4.55 -10.85 -7.47
CA ARG A 236 4.31 -12.12 -8.16
C ARG A 236 5.50 -13.07 -8.06
N GLN A 237 6.71 -12.59 -8.31
CA GLN A 237 7.92 -13.41 -8.23
C GLN A 237 8.21 -13.84 -6.79
N ALA A 238 8.05 -12.94 -5.81
CA ALA A 238 8.26 -13.26 -4.40
C ALA A 238 7.21 -14.25 -3.86
N LEU A 239 5.93 -14.11 -4.25
CA LEU A 239 4.88 -15.06 -3.88
C LEU A 239 5.11 -16.45 -4.50
N GLN A 240 5.63 -16.51 -5.74
CA GLN A 240 6.01 -17.77 -6.37
C GLN A 240 7.18 -18.46 -5.65
N GLN A 241 8.17 -17.70 -5.18
CA GLN A 241 9.27 -18.26 -4.39
C GLN A 241 8.80 -18.68 -2.99
N TRP A 242 8.01 -17.83 -2.32
CA TRP A 242 7.39 -18.14 -1.03
C TRP A 242 6.60 -19.45 -1.09
N ARG A 243 5.81 -19.67 -2.15
CA ARG A 243 5.06 -20.92 -2.38
C ARG A 243 5.93 -22.18 -2.31
N ARG A 244 7.18 -22.13 -2.82
CA ARG A 244 8.07 -23.30 -2.86
C ARG A 244 8.52 -23.75 -1.46
N GLY A 245 8.55 -22.85 -0.49
CA GLY A 245 9.03 -23.11 0.86
C GLY A 245 7.95 -23.40 1.90
N VAL A 246 6.66 -23.32 1.54
CA VAL A 246 5.56 -23.31 2.53
C VAL A 246 4.62 -24.50 2.37
N LYS A 247 4.31 -25.13 3.51
CA LYS A 247 3.19 -26.08 3.63
C LYS A 247 1.98 -25.32 4.17
N PRO A 248 0.80 -25.38 3.51
CA PRO A 248 -0.38 -24.67 3.98
C PRO A 248 -0.80 -25.20 5.35
N ARG A 249 -0.95 -24.31 6.32
CA ARG A 249 -1.45 -24.59 7.67
C ARG A 249 -2.87 -24.07 7.91
N GLY A 250 -3.39 -23.24 7.01
CA GLY A 250 -4.73 -22.65 7.11
C GLY A 250 -5.38 -22.41 5.76
N HIS A 251 -6.69 -22.15 5.78
CA HIS A 251 -7.53 -21.97 4.59
C HIS A 251 -7.05 -20.79 3.72
N LEU A 252 -6.72 -19.63 4.32
CA LEU A 252 -6.21 -18.48 3.58
C LEU A 252 -4.87 -18.75 2.91
N GLN A 253 -3.98 -19.51 3.54
CA GLN A 253 -2.72 -19.90 2.90
C GLN A 253 -2.97 -20.86 1.74
N ALA A 254 -3.87 -21.82 1.91
CA ALA A 254 -4.27 -22.72 0.82
C ALA A 254 -4.91 -21.94 -0.34
N HIS A 255 -5.75 -20.95 -0.04
CA HIS A 255 -6.34 -20.06 -1.04
C HIS A 255 -5.27 -19.27 -1.79
N LEU A 256 -4.31 -18.65 -1.08
CA LEU A 256 -3.20 -17.95 -1.71
C LEU A 256 -2.35 -18.87 -2.59
N LEU A 257 -2.05 -20.08 -2.12
CA LEU A 257 -1.34 -21.06 -2.92
C LEU A 257 -2.08 -21.31 -4.23
N LEU A 258 -3.37 -21.62 -4.18
CA LEU A 258 -4.22 -21.79 -5.37
C LEU A 258 -4.19 -20.59 -6.32
N LEU A 259 -4.28 -19.36 -5.79
CA LEU A 259 -4.18 -18.14 -6.59
C LEU A 259 -2.82 -18.05 -7.30
N THR A 260 -1.74 -18.30 -6.58
CA THR A 260 -0.37 -18.25 -7.14
C THR A 260 -0.07 -19.39 -8.12
N GLU A 261 -0.78 -20.53 -8.07
CA GLU A 261 -0.60 -21.61 -9.04
C GLU A 261 -1.10 -21.23 -10.44
N ARG A 262 -2.16 -20.44 -10.53
CA ARG A 262 -2.84 -20.12 -11.79
C ARG A 262 -2.06 -19.20 -12.74
N LEU A 263 -0.80 -18.84 -12.43
CA LEU A 263 0.09 -18.01 -13.25
C LEU A 263 -0.64 -16.83 -13.93
N GLY A 264 -1.45 -16.09 -13.16
CA GLY A 264 -2.26 -15.01 -13.72
C GLY A 264 -3.42 -14.58 -12.84
N PHE A 265 -3.24 -14.59 -11.52
CA PHE A 265 -4.25 -14.00 -10.64
C PHE A 265 -4.36 -12.49 -10.91
N SER A 266 -5.58 -11.96 -10.86
CA SER A 266 -5.83 -10.52 -11.00
C SER A 266 -5.45 -9.80 -9.72
N ASP A 267 -5.16 -8.50 -9.85
CA ASP A 267 -4.93 -7.63 -8.68
C ASP A 267 -6.17 -7.63 -7.76
N ASP A 268 -7.38 -7.72 -8.32
CA ASP A 268 -8.64 -7.81 -7.56
C ASP A 268 -8.71 -9.06 -6.69
N SER A 269 -8.41 -10.24 -7.24
CA SER A 269 -8.43 -11.49 -6.46
C SER A 269 -7.37 -11.50 -5.36
N LEU A 270 -6.21 -10.85 -5.58
CA LEU A 270 -5.20 -10.71 -4.54
C LEU A 270 -5.65 -9.72 -3.46
N LEU A 271 -6.31 -8.63 -3.83
CA LEU A 271 -6.83 -7.63 -2.90
C LEU A 271 -7.97 -8.19 -2.03
N GLU A 272 -8.87 -8.99 -2.61
CA GLU A 272 -9.90 -9.74 -1.88
C GLU A 272 -9.26 -10.64 -0.83
N TRP A 273 -8.29 -11.47 -1.26
CA TRP A 273 -7.53 -12.33 -0.36
C TRP A 273 -6.81 -11.54 0.75
N GLU A 274 -6.18 -10.41 0.40
CA GLU A 274 -5.46 -9.59 1.37
C GLU A 274 -6.41 -8.97 2.41
N THR A 275 -7.60 -8.56 1.98
CA THR A 275 -8.63 -8.03 2.89
C THR A 275 -9.07 -9.09 3.91
N GLU A 276 -9.37 -10.31 3.46
CA GLU A 276 -9.68 -11.44 4.35
C GLU A 276 -8.49 -11.78 5.27
N ALA A 277 -7.26 -11.71 4.76
CA ALA A 277 -6.06 -11.95 5.54
C ALA A 277 -5.82 -10.89 6.62
N LEU A 278 -6.15 -9.62 6.36
CA LEU A 278 -6.08 -8.56 7.38
C LEU A 278 -7.13 -8.75 8.48
N GLU A 279 -8.31 -9.26 8.17
CA GLU A 279 -9.32 -9.61 9.17
C GLU A 279 -8.85 -10.76 10.05
N GLU A 280 -8.32 -11.84 9.45
CA GLU A 280 -7.79 -12.98 10.21
C GLU A 280 -6.55 -12.60 11.05
N ILE A 281 -5.67 -11.72 10.55
CA ILE A 281 -4.59 -11.15 11.37
C ILE A 281 -5.18 -10.36 12.53
N GLY A 282 -6.21 -9.55 12.28
CA GLY A 282 -6.86 -8.75 13.31
C GLY A 282 -7.44 -9.62 14.43
N ASP A 283 -8.17 -10.66 14.05
CA ASP A 283 -8.76 -11.64 14.95
C ASP A 283 -7.68 -12.45 15.69
N GLY A 284 -6.61 -12.85 15.00
CA GLY A 284 -5.46 -13.52 15.60
C GLY A 284 -4.78 -12.65 16.66
N VAL A 285 -4.56 -11.36 16.39
CA VAL A 285 -4.03 -10.41 17.37
C VAL A 285 -4.98 -10.25 18.56
N GLN A 286 -6.30 -10.24 18.34
CA GLN A 286 -7.28 -10.18 19.43
C GLN A 286 -7.25 -11.44 20.30
N ARG A 287 -7.27 -12.63 19.70
CA ARG A 287 -7.15 -13.92 20.43
C ARG A 287 -5.85 -13.98 21.20
N PHE A 288 -4.77 -13.53 20.60
CA PHE A 288 -3.46 -13.46 21.23
C PHE A 288 -3.44 -12.50 22.43
N MET A 289 -4.10 -11.35 22.34
CA MET A 289 -4.25 -10.42 23.46
C MET A 289 -5.15 -10.97 24.58
N SER A 290 -6.24 -11.67 24.26
CA SER A 290 -7.08 -12.30 25.30
C SER A 290 -6.35 -13.42 26.01
N LEU A 291 -5.67 -14.29 25.24
CA LEU A 291 -4.86 -15.39 25.76
C LEU A 291 -3.62 -14.93 26.51
N SER A 292 -3.25 -13.65 26.51
CA SER A 292 -2.12 -13.12 27.30
C SER A 292 -2.57 -12.29 28.51
N ALA A 293 -3.75 -11.69 28.44
CA ALA A 293 -4.36 -10.93 29.54
C ALA A 293 -4.46 -11.76 30.84
N GLU A 294 -4.85 -13.03 30.74
CA GLU A 294 -4.96 -13.93 31.89
C GLU A 294 -3.61 -14.21 32.61
N THR A 295 -2.45 -13.99 31.96
CA THR A 295 -1.10 -14.16 32.55
C THR A 295 -0.73 -12.88 33.25
N LEU A 296 -1.03 -11.76 32.59
CA LEU A 296 -0.72 -10.42 33.07
C LEU A 296 -1.59 -10.04 34.28
N GLU A 297 -2.77 -10.64 34.43
CA GLU A 297 -3.68 -10.47 35.57
C GLU A 297 -3.37 -11.39 36.76
N GLY A 298 -2.35 -12.26 36.66
CA GLY A 298 -1.87 -13.07 37.79
C GLY A 298 -2.86 -14.14 38.26
N ILE A 299 -3.73 -14.63 37.36
CA ILE A 299 -4.67 -15.70 37.67
C ILE A 299 -3.87 -17.00 37.85
N ASN A 300 -3.93 -17.60 39.05
CA ASN A 300 -3.30 -18.89 39.32
C ASN A 300 -4.01 -20.00 38.54
N LEU A 301 -3.48 -20.32 37.36
CA LEU A 301 -3.93 -21.44 36.54
C LEU A 301 -3.32 -22.75 37.05
N SER A 302 -3.97 -23.87 36.76
CA SER A 302 -3.35 -25.18 36.98
C SER A 302 -2.17 -25.37 36.02
N LYS A 303 -1.23 -26.27 36.35
CA LYS A 303 -0.08 -26.56 35.47
C LYS A 303 -0.50 -27.07 34.08
N GLU A 304 -1.62 -27.78 33.99
CA GLU A 304 -2.17 -28.28 32.73
C GLU A 304 -2.78 -27.14 31.89
N ASP A 305 -3.51 -26.24 32.54
CA ASP A 305 -4.08 -25.05 31.88
C ASP A 305 -2.97 -24.10 31.38
N GLU A 306 -1.89 -23.97 32.15
CA GLU A 306 -0.72 -23.19 31.76
C GLU A 306 -0.05 -23.79 30.52
N ALA A 307 0.23 -25.10 30.51
CA ALA A 307 0.84 -25.77 29.35
C ALA A 307 -0.04 -25.69 28.08
N TRP A 308 -1.36 -25.90 28.22
CA TRP A 308 -2.30 -25.77 27.10
C TRP A 308 -2.28 -24.35 26.53
N ARG A 309 -2.26 -23.35 27.40
CA ARG A 309 -2.26 -21.95 27.03
C ARG A 309 -0.97 -21.52 26.36
N GLN A 310 0.19 -21.98 26.84
CA GLN A 310 1.48 -21.74 26.19
C GLN A 310 1.48 -22.32 24.76
N ALA A 311 0.97 -23.54 24.59
CA ALA A 311 0.81 -24.15 23.28
C ALA A 311 -0.15 -23.35 22.38
N ALA A 312 -1.25 -22.83 22.93
CA ALA A 312 -2.20 -21.99 22.20
C ALA A 312 -1.56 -20.65 21.76
N LEU A 313 -0.82 -19.97 22.63
CA LEU A 313 -0.09 -18.74 22.31
C LEU A 313 0.96 -18.97 21.22
N PHE A 314 1.73 -20.04 21.32
CA PHE A 314 2.73 -20.40 20.32
C PHE A 314 2.09 -20.75 18.97
N SER A 315 0.96 -21.47 18.98
CA SER A 315 0.18 -21.79 17.78
C SER A 315 -0.39 -20.54 17.10
N GLU A 316 -1.00 -19.62 17.85
CA GLU A 316 -1.51 -18.36 17.30
C GLU A 316 -0.38 -17.48 16.75
N LEU A 317 0.79 -17.46 17.41
CA LEU A 317 1.94 -16.74 16.88
C LEU A 317 2.38 -17.33 15.53
N HIS A 318 2.50 -18.65 15.42
CA HIS A 318 2.81 -19.28 14.13
C HIS A 318 1.73 -19.04 13.06
N ARG A 319 0.46 -18.93 13.45
CA ARG A 319 -0.63 -18.55 12.54
C ARG A 319 -0.46 -17.12 12.02
N LEU A 320 -0.13 -16.18 12.91
CA LEU A 320 0.18 -14.80 12.53
C LEU A 320 1.41 -14.76 11.61
N GLU A 321 2.45 -15.53 11.91
CA GLU A 321 3.69 -15.61 11.12
C GLU A 321 3.43 -16.05 9.69
N ALA A 322 2.59 -17.08 9.59
CA ALA A 322 2.14 -17.72 8.38
C ALA A 322 1.43 -16.76 7.41
N LEU A 323 0.71 -15.75 7.92
CA LEU A 323 -0.03 -14.77 7.12
C LEU A 323 0.72 -13.46 6.94
N PHE A 324 1.51 -13.07 7.93
CA PHE A 324 2.17 -11.78 7.98
C PHE A 324 3.13 -11.55 6.82
N ARG A 325 3.97 -12.54 6.48
CA ARG A 325 4.90 -12.44 5.34
C ARG A 325 4.15 -12.25 4.02
N PRO A 326 3.21 -13.13 3.63
CA PRO A 326 2.37 -12.93 2.44
C PRO A 326 1.67 -11.57 2.37
N VAL A 327 1.06 -11.11 3.47
CA VAL A 327 0.41 -9.79 3.53
C VAL A 327 1.40 -8.68 3.26
N LEU A 328 2.61 -8.73 3.81
CA LEU A 328 3.64 -7.74 3.49
C LEU A 328 4.12 -7.80 2.04
N LEU A 329 4.16 -8.98 1.42
CA LEU A 329 4.52 -9.12 0.01
C LEU A 329 3.48 -8.45 -0.91
N SER A 330 2.20 -8.54 -0.57
CA SER A 330 1.09 -7.94 -1.33
C SER A 330 0.68 -6.55 -0.86
N ALA A 331 1.27 -6.00 0.20
CA ALA A 331 0.86 -4.75 0.85
C ALA A 331 0.71 -3.55 -0.11
N ASP A 332 1.38 -3.56 -1.26
CA ASP A 332 1.22 -2.51 -2.27
C ASP A 332 -0.20 -2.42 -2.85
N GLN A 333 -0.96 -3.51 -2.86
CA GLN A 333 -2.35 -3.52 -3.32
C GLN A 333 -3.25 -2.73 -2.39
N ILE A 334 -3.18 -3.01 -1.08
CA ILE A 334 -3.95 -2.24 -0.09
C ILE A 334 -3.45 -0.80 0.02
N LEU A 335 -2.13 -0.55 0.03
CA LEU A 335 -1.58 0.80 0.19
C LEU A 335 -1.97 1.78 -0.94
N ARG A 336 -2.41 1.29 -2.10
CA ARG A 336 -2.93 2.14 -3.19
C ARG A 336 -4.37 2.63 -2.96
N LEU A 337 -5.11 2.01 -2.05
CA LEU A 337 -6.47 2.43 -1.73
C LEU A 337 -6.46 3.70 -0.88
N PRO A 338 -7.47 4.59 -1.01
CA PRO A 338 -7.53 5.86 -0.26
C PRO A 338 -7.44 5.72 1.28
N ASP A 339 -7.94 4.62 1.84
CA ASP A 339 -7.84 4.32 3.28
C ASP A 339 -6.97 3.10 3.59
N GLY A 340 -6.16 2.67 2.61
CA GLY A 340 -5.34 1.47 2.69
C GLY A 340 -4.38 1.46 3.86
N ALA A 341 -3.62 2.56 4.02
CA ALA A 341 -2.70 2.74 5.14
C ALA A 341 -3.40 2.61 6.50
N THR A 342 -4.60 3.18 6.63
CA THR A 342 -5.40 3.08 7.86
C THR A 342 -5.90 1.67 8.12
N LYS A 343 -6.44 1.00 7.10
CA LYS A 343 -6.89 -0.41 7.22
C LYS A 343 -5.75 -1.32 7.66
N LEU A 344 -4.59 -1.20 7.02
CA LEU A 344 -3.39 -1.97 7.35
C LEU A 344 -2.91 -1.68 8.79
N ALA A 345 -2.82 -0.40 9.17
CA ALA A 345 -2.41 -0.02 10.52
C ALA A 345 -3.37 -0.50 11.61
N MET A 346 -4.68 -0.47 11.37
CA MET A 346 -5.69 -1.00 12.29
C MET A 346 -5.61 -2.52 12.40
N ALA A 347 -5.37 -3.24 11.31
CA ALA A 347 -5.23 -4.70 11.30
C ALA A 347 -4.09 -5.17 12.21
N PHE A 348 -2.92 -4.51 12.14
CA PHE A 348 -1.78 -4.83 13.01
C PHE A 348 -2.03 -4.59 14.51
N LEU A 349 -3.10 -3.85 14.85
CA LEU A 349 -3.53 -3.63 16.24
C LEU A 349 -4.79 -4.43 16.61
N GLY A 350 -5.24 -5.34 15.74
CA GLY A 350 -6.45 -6.14 15.97
C GLY A 350 -7.77 -5.39 15.80
N LEU A 351 -7.75 -4.19 15.21
CA LEU A 351 -8.91 -3.31 15.04
C LEU A 351 -9.55 -3.44 13.65
N THR A 352 -9.68 -4.68 13.18
CA THR A 352 -10.35 -5.07 11.93
C THR A 352 -11.31 -6.23 12.19
N GLY A 353 -12.24 -6.49 11.25
CA GLY A 353 -13.24 -7.55 11.38
C GLY A 353 -14.01 -7.49 12.69
N ALA A 354 -14.14 -8.65 13.36
CA ALA A 354 -14.84 -8.78 14.64
C ALA A 354 -14.24 -7.89 15.73
N GLY A 355 -12.93 -7.60 15.68
CA GLY A 355 -12.27 -6.74 16.66
C GLY A 355 -12.70 -5.28 16.61
N LEU A 356 -13.09 -4.79 15.43
CA LEU A 356 -13.67 -3.47 15.25
C LEU A 356 -15.15 -3.48 15.65
N GLU A 357 -15.92 -4.45 15.18
CA GLU A 357 -17.36 -4.58 15.50
C GLU A 357 -17.61 -4.68 17.00
N ASN A 358 -16.86 -5.54 17.70
CA ASN A 358 -16.93 -5.68 19.16
C ASN A 358 -16.52 -4.39 19.89
N TRP A 359 -15.63 -3.59 19.31
CA TRP A 359 -15.28 -2.29 19.87
C TRP A 359 -16.40 -1.27 19.64
N GLU A 360 -16.95 -1.18 18.43
CA GLU A 360 -18.06 -0.29 18.10
C GLU A 360 -19.30 -0.59 18.96
N GLU A 361 -19.64 -1.86 19.17
CA GLU A 361 -20.75 -2.25 20.04
C GLU A 361 -20.51 -1.83 21.51
N ARG A 362 -19.28 -1.97 22.01
CA ARG A 362 -18.90 -1.50 23.35
C ARG A 362 -19.00 0.01 23.48
N VAL A 363 -18.55 0.75 22.46
CA VAL A 363 -18.67 2.21 22.40
C VAL A 363 -20.13 2.63 22.38
N GLN A 364 -20.98 1.94 21.61
CA GLN A 364 -22.41 2.20 21.55
C GLN A 364 -23.08 1.98 22.92
N LYS A 365 -22.85 0.83 23.56
CA LYS A 365 -23.37 0.52 24.91
C LYS A 365 -22.90 1.52 25.98
N MET A 366 -21.63 1.92 25.90
CA MET A 366 -21.08 2.95 26.78
C MET A 366 -21.77 4.30 26.56
N SER A 367 -21.96 4.69 25.30
CA SER A 367 -22.62 5.94 24.93
C SER A 367 -24.07 5.96 25.41
N GLU A 368 -24.83 4.88 25.21
CA GLU A 368 -26.18 4.73 25.76
C GLU A 368 -26.20 4.89 27.28
N ARG A 369 -25.22 4.31 27.99
CA ARG A 369 -25.12 4.45 29.45
C ARG A 369 -24.87 5.90 29.87
N ILE A 370 -23.98 6.61 29.18
CA ILE A 370 -23.67 8.02 29.44
C ILE A 370 -24.91 8.89 29.21
N ILE A 371 -25.62 8.69 28.09
CA ILE A 371 -26.84 9.44 27.79
C ILE A 371 -27.94 9.13 28.81
N LYS A 372 -28.14 7.86 29.19
CA LYS A 372 -29.08 7.50 30.27
C LYS A 372 -28.73 8.21 31.58
N MET A 373 -27.45 8.29 31.90
CA MET A 373 -27.00 8.96 33.12
C MET A 373 -27.17 10.47 33.05
N ALA A 374 -26.99 11.09 31.88
CA ALA A 374 -27.29 12.50 31.66
C ALA A 374 -28.77 12.80 31.92
N PHE A 375 -29.69 12.05 31.30
CA PHE A 375 -31.13 12.20 31.54
C PHE A 375 -31.51 11.97 33.01
N LEU A 376 -30.94 10.95 33.67
CA LEU A 376 -31.22 10.70 35.10
C LEU A 376 -30.67 11.80 36.01
N ARG A 377 -29.55 12.42 35.65
CA ARG A 377 -28.99 13.56 36.37
C ARG A 377 -29.86 14.80 36.18
N ASP A 378 -30.25 15.12 34.95
CA ASP A 378 -31.09 16.28 34.66
C ASP A 378 -32.49 16.13 35.27
N LEU A 379 -33.03 14.91 35.34
CA LEU A 379 -34.25 14.61 36.09
C LEU A 379 -34.12 14.92 37.60
N LYS A 380 -32.98 14.56 38.22
CA LYS A 380 -32.69 14.90 39.63
C LYS A 380 -32.50 16.40 39.86
N GLU A 381 -31.99 17.10 38.85
CA GLU A 381 -31.75 18.56 38.88
C GLU A 381 -32.98 19.36 38.39
N HIS A 382 -34.14 18.72 38.17
CA HIS A 382 -35.39 19.31 37.66
C HIS A 382 -35.25 20.06 36.32
N ARG A 383 -34.36 19.61 35.45
CA ARG A 383 -34.18 20.16 34.09
C ARG A 383 -34.99 19.39 33.04
N SER A 384 -35.44 20.11 32.01
CA SER A 384 -36.21 19.51 30.91
C SER A 384 -35.34 18.55 30.08
N PRO A 385 -35.87 17.38 29.68
CA PRO A 385 -35.23 16.49 28.70
C PRO A 385 -34.76 17.18 27.42
N VAL A 386 -35.44 18.25 27.00
CA VAL A 386 -35.10 19.08 25.83
C VAL A 386 -33.67 19.62 25.91
N GLU A 387 -33.22 20.04 27.11
CA GLU A 387 -31.86 20.55 27.29
C GLU A 387 -30.80 19.47 27.12
N THR A 388 -31.12 18.23 27.49
CA THR A 388 -30.22 17.07 27.31
C THR A 388 -30.13 16.73 25.83
N ILE A 389 -31.27 16.68 25.14
CA ILE A 389 -31.34 16.42 23.69
C ILE A 389 -30.52 17.49 22.95
N ARG A 390 -30.74 18.77 23.26
CA ARG A 390 -29.99 19.88 22.64
C ARG A 390 -28.48 19.77 22.84
N ARG A 391 -28.03 19.40 24.04
CA ARG A 391 -26.60 19.21 24.33
C ARG A 391 -26.01 18.04 23.56
N MET A 392 -26.78 16.96 23.37
CA MET A 392 -26.31 15.70 22.81
C MET A 392 -26.50 15.58 21.28
N THR A 393 -27.20 16.52 20.65
CA THR A 393 -27.27 16.64 19.18
C THR A 393 -26.20 17.55 18.58
N PHE A 394 -25.34 18.16 19.41
CA PHE A 394 -24.16 18.95 18.99
C PHE A 394 -24.46 20.03 17.91
N GLY A 395 -25.66 20.61 17.93
CA GLY A 395 -26.06 21.68 17.00
C GLY A 395 -26.77 21.21 15.72
N ASP A 396 -26.95 19.91 15.51
CA ASP A 396 -27.79 19.39 14.42
C ASP A 396 -29.27 19.68 14.69
N SER A 397 -29.81 20.64 13.94
CA SER A 397 -31.18 21.14 14.10
C SER A 397 -32.22 20.12 13.61
N GLN A 398 -31.90 19.30 12.60
CA GLN A 398 -32.81 18.28 12.10
C GLN A 398 -32.92 17.13 13.10
N ALA A 399 -31.78 16.65 13.59
CA ALA A 399 -31.74 15.63 14.64
C ALA A 399 -32.43 16.10 15.92
N PHE A 400 -32.17 17.34 16.34
CA PHE A 400 -32.81 17.94 17.52
C PHE A 400 -34.33 17.93 17.40
N ASN A 401 -34.88 18.47 16.31
CA ASN A 401 -36.33 18.54 16.12
C ASN A 401 -36.97 17.15 16.03
N ALA A 402 -36.33 16.21 15.34
CA ALA A 402 -36.82 14.84 15.20
C ALA A 402 -36.86 14.09 16.55
N ILE A 403 -35.83 14.27 17.39
CA ILE A 403 -35.76 13.62 18.70
C ILE A 403 -36.68 14.30 19.72
N CYS A 404 -36.82 15.63 19.67
CA CYS A 404 -37.78 16.36 20.52
C CYS A 404 -39.24 16.08 20.18
N ALA A 405 -39.56 15.67 18.95
CA ALA A 405 -40.90 15.21 18.58
C ALA A 405 -41.32 13.93 19.32
N GLU A 406 -40.37 13.20 19.91
CA GLU A 406 -40.63 12.06 20.78
C GLU A 406 -40.87 12.48 22.25
N LEU A 407 -41.03 13.76 22.56
CA LEU A 407 -41.48 14.25 23.86
C LEU A 407 -42.93 14.70 23.78
N ASP A 408 -43.66 14.63 24.89
CA ASP A 408 -44.98 15.22 24.97
C ASP A 408 -44.90 16.74 24.81
N LEU A 409 -45.72 17.28 23.90
CA LEU A 409 -45.67 18.68 23.47
C LEU A 409 -46.01 19.67 24.58
N LEU A 410 -46.75 19.26 25.61
CA LEU A 410 -47.22 20.14 26.68
C LEU A 410 -46.32 20.08 27.91
N THR A 411 -45.80 18.90 28.23
CA THR A 411 -45.01 18.65 29.44
C THR A 411 -43.51 18.62 29.19
N GLU A 412 -43.08 18.48 27.92
CA GLU A 412 -41.70 18.26 27.50
C GLU A 412 -41.05 17.02 28.15
N GLN A 413 -41.87 16.09 28.66
CA GLN A 413 -41.43 14.86 29.31
C GLN A 413 -41.60 13.65 28.39
N PHE A 414 -40.97 12.54 28.79
CA PHE A 414 -41.22 11.23 28.18
C PHE A 414 -42.49 10.61 28.78
N ASP A 415 -43.39 10.12 27.94
CA ASP A 415 -44.60 9.42 28.39
C ASP A 415 -44.28 8.00 28.91
N SER A 416 -43.17 7.41 28.44
CA SER A 416 -42.75 6.07 28.85
C SER A 416 -41.24 5.86 28.90
N LEU A 417 -40.81 4.84 29.64
CA LEU A 417 -39.42 4.39 29.66
C LEU A 417 -38.96 3.86 28.29
N GLN A 418 -39.87 3.29 27.49
CA GLN A 418 -39.56 2.78 26.15
C GLN A 418 -39.23 3.92 25.17
N GLN A 419 -39.99 5.01 25.23
CA GLN A 419 -39.76 6.22 24.44
C GLN A 419 -38.44 6.89 24.81
N ARG A 420 -38.14 6.99 26.11
CA ARG A 420 -36.83 7.44 26.59
C ARG A 420 -35.70 6.56 26.06
N ASP A 421 -35.84 5.24 26.13
CA ASP A 421 -34.79 4.32 25.67
C ASP A 421 -34.60 4.38 24.15
N LYS A 422 -35.66 4.65 23.36
CA LYS A 422 -35.57 4.94 21.92
C LYS A 422 -34.75 6.21 21.67
N VAL A 423 -35.06 7.30 22.36
CA VAL A 423 -34.33 8.58 22.27
C VAL A 423 -32.86 8.43 22.70
N VAL A 424 -32.61 7.70 23.78
CA VAL A 424 -31.24 7.38 24.23
C VAL A 424 -30.44 6.68 23.14
N LYS A 425 -31.01 5.66 22.48
CA LYS A 425 -30.31 4.91 21.42
C LYS A 425 -29.92 5.81 20.25
N VAL A 426 -30.83 6.71 19.86
CA VAL A 426 -30.56 7.67 18.78
C VAL A 426 -29.45 8.65 19.20
N LEU A 427 -29.58 9.29 20.37
CA LEU A 427 -28.57 10.22 20.88
C LEU A 427 -27.20 9.57 21.11
N ALA A 428 -27.17 8.29 21.48
CA ALA A 428 -25.94 7.54 21.68
C ALA A 428 -25.12 7.44 20.38
N ILE A 429 -25.76 7.37 19.21
CA ILE A 429 -25.06 7.36 17.91
C ILE A 429 -24.33 8.69 17.67
N TYR A 430 -24.99 9.82 17.94
CA TYR A 430 -24.38 11.15 17.82
C TYR A 430 -23.21 11.33 18.78
N TYR A 431 -23.39 10.93 20.04
CA TYR A 431 -22.33 10.96 21.04
C TYR A 431 -21.14 10.07 20.67
N ALA A 432 -21.41 8.83 20.22
CA ALA A 432 -20.39 7.89 19.77
C ALA A 432 -19.61 8.45 18.58
N SER A 433 -20.30 9.04 17.59
CA SER A 433 -19.68 9.67 16.42
C SER A 433 -18.77 10.84 16.83
N TYR A 434 -19.27 11.75 17.65
CA TYR A 434 -18.51 12.93 18.12
C TYR A 434 -17.25 12.54 18.91
N ARG A 435 -17.33 11.50 19.75
CA ARG A 435 -16.22 11.03 20.59
C ARG A 435 -15.39 9.92 19.96
N ARG A 436 -15.71 9.51 18.73
CA ARG A 436 -15.13 8.31 18.10
C ARG A 436 -13.61 8.39 18.04
N ALA A 437 -13.06 9.53 17.59
CA ALA A 437 -11.63 9.73 17.44
C ALA A 437 -10.87 9.58 18.79
N ASP A 438 -11.35 10.25 19.83
CA ASP A 438 -10.75 10.22 21.17
C ASP A 438 -10.81 8.81 21.78
N ILE A 439 -11.98 8.17 21.71
CA ILE A 439 -12.17 6.82 22.27
C ILE A 439 -11.32 5.81 21.51
N LEU A 440 -11.24 5.92 20.17
CA LEU A 440 -10.44 5.03 19.35
C LEU A 440 -8.93 5.22 19.57
N SER A 441 -8.46 6.46 19.81
CA SER A 441 -7.07 6.71 20.20
C SER A 441 -6.71 6.02 21.53
N SER A 442 -7.61 6.13 22.52
CA SER A 442 -7.42 5.44 23.80
C SER A 442 -7.36 3.92 23.64
N GLU A 443 -8.19 3.37 22.74
CA GLU A 443 -8.21 1.94 22.41
C GLU A 443 -6.93 1.49 21.71
N VAL A 444 -6.47 2.24 20.69
CA VAL A 444 -5.21 2.00 19.98
C VAL A 444 -4.04 1.98 20.97
N SER A 445 -3.96 2.99 21.84
CA SER A 445 -2.92 3.07 22.86
C SER A 445 -2.99 1.94 23.88
N ARG A 446 -4.19 1.46 24.24
CA ARG A 446 -4.36 0.28 25.10
C ARG A 446 -3.88 -0.99 24.41
N ARG A 447 -4.35 -1.25 23.19
CA ARG A 447 -4.02 -2.46 22.43
C ARG A 447 -2.54 -2.52 22.09
N TYR A 448 -1.94 -1.41 21.66
CA TYR A 448 -0.50 -1.34 21.43
C TYR A 448 0.31 -1.66 22.69
N ARG A 449 -0.06 -1.12 23.87
CA ARG A 449 0.64 -1.42 25.13
C ARG A 449 0.57 -2.91 25.47
N ASN A 450 -0.59 -3.53 25.29
CA ASN A 450 -0.77 -4.95 25.52
C ASN A 450 0.07 -5.76 24.52
N LEU A 451 -0.08 -5.48 23.22
CA LEU A 451 0.67 -6.14 22.17
C LEU A 451 2.19 -6.04 22.38
N ARG A 452 2.71 -4.85 22.71
CA ARG A 452 4.15 -4.64 22.97
C ARG A 452 4.68 -5.47 24.14
N ARG A 453 3.89 -5.66 25.20
CA ARG A 453 4.29 -6.51 26.34
C ARG A 453 4.47 -7.95 25.91
N VAL A 454 3.59 -8.43 25.04
CA VAL A 454 3.57 -9.84 24.60
C VAL A 454 4.55 -10.08 23.45
N LEU A 455 4.84 -9.08 22.62
CA LEU A 455 5.89 -9.13 21.59
C LEU A 455 7.31 -8.91 22.15
N HIS A 456 7.45 -8.63 23.45
CA HIS A 456 8.76 -8.47 24.07
C HIS A 456 9.48 -9.81 24.21
N GLU A 457 10.79 -9.84 23.96
CA GLU A 457 11.60 -11.06 24.02
C GLU A 457 11.54 -11.72 25.41
N ASP A 458 11.68 -10.91 26.48
CA ASP A 458 11.55 -11.38 27.87
C ASP A 458 10.24 -12.11 28.18
N TYR A 459 9.13 -11.76 27.52
CA TYR A 459 7.86 -12.45 27.73
C TYR A 459 7.96 -13.91 27.25
N TRP A 460 8.58 -14.13 26.11
CA TRP A 460 8.74 -15.45 25.51
C TRP A 460 9.85 -16.27 26.15
N LEU A 461 10.92 -15.64 26.63
CA LEU A 461 11.96 -16.31 27.42
C LEU A 461 11.40 -16.98 28.68
N ASN A 462 10.35 -16.41 29.27
CA ASN A 462 9.72 -16.95 30.47
C ASN A 462 8.67 -18.05 30.17
N ILE A 463 8.30 -18.23 28.90
CA ILE A 463 7.15 -19.05 28.50
C ILE A 463 7.55 -20.24 27.62
N LEU A 464 8.54 -20.07 26.75
CA LEU A 464 8.94 -21.06 25.76
C LEU A 464 10.18 -21.82 26.20
N ASP A 465 10.26 -23.09 25.78
CA ASP A 465 11.50 -23.85 25.89
C ASP A 465 12.58 -23.26 24.97
N LYS A 466 13.85 -23.41 25.37
CA LYS A 466 15.02 -22.91 24.62
C LYS A 466 14.98 -23.18 23.09
N PRO A 467 14.69 -24.39 22.58
CA PRO A 467 14.62 -24.63 21.14
C PRO A 467 13.48 -23.88 20.43
N GLN A 468 12.35 -23.66 21.11
CA GLN A 468 11.23 -22.89 20.55
C GLN A 468 11.58 -21.40 20.50
N HIS A 469 12.24 -20.90 21.54
CA HIS A 469 12.74 -19.53 21.60
C HIS A 469 13.78 -19.25 20.49
N ASP A 470 14.72 -20.17 20.28
CA ASP A 470 15.74 -20.03 19.23
C ASP A 470 15.10 -20.02 17.83
N ALA A 471 14.09 -20.86 17.57
CA ALA A 471 13.35 -20.88 16.31
C ALA A 471 12.59 -19.56 16.06
N LEU A 472 11.96 -19.02 17.10
CA LEU A 472 11.22 -17.76 17.10
C LEU A 472 12.14 -16.54 16.89
N THR A 473 13.32 -16.56 17.50
CA THR A 473 14.33 -15.50 17.32
C THR A 473 14.92 -15.53 15.92
N ALA A 474 15.22 -16.74 15.41
CA ALA A 474 15.74 -16.94 14.07
C ALA A 474 14.77 -16.46 12.97
N SER A 475 13.45 -16.49 13.22
CA SER A 475 12.47 -16.04 12.22
C SER A 475 12.40 -14.52 12.05
N GLY A 476 12.89 -13.75 13.04
CA GLY A 476 12.89 -12.28 13.04
C GLY A 476 11.50 -11.63 13.17
N MET A 477 10.44 -12.45 13.18
CA MET A 477 9.05 -12.00 13.06
C MET A 477 8.63 -11.06 14.19
N LEU A 478 8.98 -11.36 15.44
CA LEU A 478 8.59 -10.53 16.59
C LEU A 478 9.13 -9.11 16.48
N LYS A 479 10.38 -8.96 16.01
CA LYS A 479 11.00 -7.66 15.79
C LYS A 479 10.29 -6.89 14.70
N ASP A 480 9.90 -7.56 13.61
CA ASP A 480 9.18 -6.94 12.51
C ASP A 480 7.77 -6.51 12.91
N LEU A 481 7.00 -7.40 13.55
CA LEU A 481 5.67 -7.08 14.09
C LEU A 481 5.70 -5.94 15.08
N ASN A 482 6.65 -5.94 16.03
CA ASN A 482 6.78 -4.87 17.02
C ASN A 482 7.10 -3.53 16.33
N SER A 483 7.99 -3.55 15.32
CA SER A 483 8.33 -2.34 14.57
C SER A 483 7.15 -1.79 13.75
N LEU A 484 6.34 -2.65 13.13
CA LEU A 484 5.13 -2.23 12.41
C LEU A 484 4.03 -1.77 13.35
N ALA A 485 3.81 -2.45 14.48
CA ALA A 485 2.84 -2.02 15.48
C ALA A 485 3.20 -0.63 16.06
N ALA A 486 4.49 -0.36 16.25
CA ALA A 486 4.97 0.96 16.67
C ALA A 486 4.71 2.03 15.60
N ALA A 487 5.04 1.76 14.34
CA ALA A 487 4.79 2.67 13.24
C ALA A 487 3.28 2.92 13.02
N ALA A 488 2.47 1.85 13.08
CA ALA A 488 1.02 1.91 12.96
C ALA A 488 0.39 2.77 14.06
N ARG A 489 0.84 2.62 15.32
CA ARG A 489 0.39 3.48 16.41
C ARG A 489 0.73 4.94 16.15
N GLN A 490 2.00 5.25 15.82
CA GLN A 490 2.44 6.63 15.59
C GLN A 490 1.62 7.30 14.48
N PHE A 491 1.37 6.57 13.40
CA PHE A 491 0.53 7.03 12.29
C PHE A 491 -0.92 7.29 12.73
N LEU A 492 -1.55 6.33 13.41
CA LEU A 492 -2.94 6.46 13.85
C LEU A 492 -3.14 7.56 14.91
N ASP A 493 -2.15 7.76 15.78
CA ASP A 493 -2.19 8.84 16.79
C ASP A 493 -2.09 10.21 16.10
N ARG A 494 -1.21 10.39 15.10
CA ARG A 494 -1.07 11.66 14.35
C ARG A 494 -2.27 11.97 13.46
N ARG A 495 -2.81 10.99 12.72
CA ARG A 495 -4.00 11.17 11.85
C ARG A 495 -5.26 11.61 12.61
N ARG A 496 -5.28 11.44 13.93
CA ARG A 496 -6.44 11.74 14.78
C ARG A 496 -6.22 12.90 15.73
N SER A 497 -5.04 13.51 15.71
CA SER A 497 -4.76 14.68 16.53
C SER A 497 -5.59 15.85 16.03
N GLN A 498 -6.41 16.45 16.91
CA GLN A 498 -7.19 17.65 16.59
C GLN A 498 -6.30 18.87 16.31
N GLU A 499 -5.05 18.83 16.77
CA GLU A 499 -4.06 19.89 16.58
C GLU A 499 -3.23 19.70 15.30
N ALA A 500 -3.31 18.54 14.64
CA ALA A 500 -2.53 18.27 13.44
C ALA A 500 -3.07 19.04 12.23
N THR A 501 -2.16 19.69 11.52
CA THR A 501 -2.43 20.30 10.22
C THR A 501 -2.65 19.22 9.14
N LEU A 502 -3.31 19.59 8.03
CA LEU A 502 -3.49 18.67 6.90
C LEU A 502 -2.15 18.13 6.38
N GLU A 503 -1.13 18.99 6.31
CA GLU A 503 0.21 18.60 5.89
C GLU A 503 0.85 17.57 6.82
N GLU A 504 0.66 17.69 8.15
CA GLU A 504 1.17 16.72 9.12
C GLU A 504 0.45 15.37 9.03
N MET A 505 -0.87 15.39 8.79
CA MET A 505 -1.64 14.16 8.58
C MET A 505 -1.16 13.42 7.32
N LEU A 506 -1.01 14.13 6.20
CA LEU A 506 -0.52 13.56 4.94
C LEU A 506 0.93 13.07 5.07
N ALA A 507 1.81 13.86 5.70
CA ALA A 507 3.18 13.47 5.95
C ALA A 507 3.27 12.19 6.78
N SER A 508 2.44 12.06 7.82
CA SER A 508 2.41 10.85 8.64
C SER A 508 1.96 9.61 7.85
N GLU A 509 1.07 9.77 6.87
CA GLU A 509 0.63 8.69 5.99
C GLU A 509 1.72 8.28 5.00
N MET A 510 2.44 9.25 4.44
CA MET A 510 3.60 9.02 3.58
C MET A 510 4.71 8.29 4.34
N GLU A 511 5.01 8.71 5.57
CA GLU A 511 6.00 8.06 6.45
C GLU A 511 5.65 6.59 6.73
N PHE A 512 4.39 6.32 7.06
CA PHE A 512 3.94 4.95 7.32
C PHE A 512 4.01 4.08 6.07
N THR A 513 3.53 4.59 4.93
CA THR A 513 3.58 3.91 3.63
C THR A 513 5.02 3.59 3.24
N ARG A 514 5.93 4.57 3.37
CA ARG A 514 7.37 4.40 3.14
C ARG A 514 7.95 3.30 4.04
N PHE A 515 7.62 3.30 5.32
CA PHE A 515 8.08 2.29 6.27
C PHE A 515 7.66 0.88 5.88
N VAL A 516 6.37 0.69 5.54
CA VAL A 516 5.84 -0.61 5.10
C VAL A 516 6.51 -1.07 3.80
N ARG A 517 6.67 -0.18 2.82
CA ARG A 517 7.35 -0.49 1.55
C ARG A 517 8.80 -0.92 1.75
N GLN A 518 9.55 -0.23 2.60
CA GLN A 518 10.94 -0.61 2.92
C GLN A 518 11.02 -1.99 3.59
N LYS A 519 10.09 -2.31 4.49
CA LYS A 519 9.99 -3.65 5.11
C LYS A 519 9.66 -4.72 4.07
N ARG A 520 8.67 -4.45 3.20
CA ARG A 520 8.30 -5.32 2.08
C ARG A 520 9.49 -5.61 1.17
N LEU A 521 10.22 -4.58 0.73
CA LEU A 521 11.37 -4.77 -0.16
C LEU A 521 12.48 -5.59 0.48
N LYS A 522 12.74 -5.45 1.79
CA LYS A 522 13.69 -6.31 2.52
C LYS A 522 13.27 -7.78 2.50
N ILE A 523 11.98 -8.06 2.70
CA ILE A 523 11.44 -9.43 2.65
C ILE A 523 11.55 -9.98 1.23
N ILE A 524 11.16 -9.20 0.22
CA ILE A 524 11.28 -9.57 -1.20
C ILE A 524 12.72 -9.89 -1.55
N HIS A 525 13.66 -9.02 -1.18
CA HIS A 525 15.08 -9.22 -1.41
C HIS A 525 15.56 -10.57 -0.84
N SER A 526 15.23 -10.87 0.43
CA SER A 526 15.60 -12.12 1.08
C SER A 526 14.98 -13.40 0.48
N LEU A 527 13.86 -13.27 -0.24
CA LEU A 527 13.20 -14.40 -0.91
C LEU A 527 13.67 -14.61 -2.35
N LEU A 528 14.24 -13.57 -2.96
CA LEU A 528 14.71 -13.58 -4.34
C LEU A 528 16.24 -13.78 -4.45
N GLU A 529 16.99 -13.64 -3.35
CA GLU A 529 18.35 -14.20 -3.20
C GLU A 529 18.33 -15.74 -3.30
#